data_AF-A0A1H0QB89-F1
#
_entry.id   AF-A0A1H0QB89-F1
#
_cell.length_a   1.000
_cell.length_b   1.000
_cell.length_c   1.000
_cell.angle_alpha   90.00
_cell.angle_beta   90.00
_cell.angle_gamma   90.00
#
_symmetry.space_group_name_H-M   'P 1'
#
loop_
_entity.id
_entity.type
_entity.pdbx_description
1 polymer ?
#
loop_
_entity_poly.entity_id
_entity_poly.type
_entity_poly.pdbx_seq_one_letter_code
_entity_poly.pdbx_strand_id
1 'polypeptide(L)'
;MTYTRVQLEVPFSYGDKAVIDQDPSHRRHGRKPYITIDLNVLELPVPDLSTVYGAYLATPELAAQLRQFSGLRERQFTLGLDPQAEELGQFEGKEIPELICFEAIGDFPRDDFALREKVPGLLISERAWDVIKRFNIGEADVEAYEPNS
;
A
#
# COMPACT_ATOMS: atom_id res chain seq x y z
N MET A 1 11.61 16.78 -9.31
CA MET A 1 10.34 16.52 -8.60
C MET A 1 10.68 16.26 -7.16
N THR A 2 10.01 16.93 -6.22
CA THR A 2 10.19 16.73 -4.78
C THR A 2 9.35 15.53 -4.34
N TYR A 3 9.86 14.74 -3.41
CA TYR A 3 9.18 13.56 -2.90
C TYR A 3 9.04 13.62 -1.38
N THR A 4 8.00 12.96 -0.91
CA THR A 4 7.78 12.63 0.49
C THR A 4 7.96 11.12 0.63
N ARG A 5 8.72 10.68 1.63
CA ARG A 5 8.80 9.29 2.05
C ARG A 5 7.65 9.03 3.01
N VAL A 6 6.83 8.03 2.72
CA VAL A 6 5.68 7.67 3.54
C VAL A 6 5.76 6.20 3.93
N GLN A 7 5.80 5.93 5.23
CA GLN A 7 5.57 4.60 5.79
C GLN A 7 4.12 4.55 6.29
N LEU A 8 3.32 3.71 5.66
CA LEU A 8 1.90 3.55 5.97
C LEU A 8 1.70 2.43 6.99
N GLU A 9 0.56 2.46 7.67
CA GLU A 9 0.13 1.36 8.53
C GLU A 9 -0.02 0.04 7.77
N VAL A 10 0.20 -1.07 8.49
CA VAL A 10 0.05 -2.43 8.00
C VAL A 10 -1.05 -3.15 8.81
N PRO A 11 -2.34 -2.86 8.55
CA PRO A 11 -3.46 -3.48 9.26
C PRO A 11 -3.87 -4.83 8.64
N PHE A 12 -2.96 -5.48 7.90
CA PHE A 12 -3.23 -6.71 7.17
C PHE A 12 -2.18 -7.78 7.44
N SER A 13 -2.62 -9.03 7.43
CA SER A 13 -1.77 -10.21 7.32
C SER A 13 -1.97 -10.89 5.97
N TYR A 14 -1.14 -11.90 5.68
CA TYR A 14 -1.34 -12.75 4.51
C TYR A 14 -2.43 -13.77 4.75
N GLY A 15 -3.30 -13.94 3.76
CA GLY A 15 -4.17 -15.10 3.67
C GLY A 15 -3.43 -16.33 3.12
N ASP A 16 -4.12 -17.46 3.15
CA ASP A 16 -3.57 -18.77 2.80
C ASP A 16 -3.14 -18.90 1.33
N LYS A 17 -3.65 -18.02 0.45
CA LYS A 17 -3.39 -18.06 -1.00
C LYS A 17 -2.37 -17.00 -1.42
N ALA A 18 -1.75 -16.28 -0.49
CA ALA A 18 -0.76 -15.26 -0.81
C ALA A 18 0.50 -15.92 -1.40
N VAL A 19 0.95 -15.41 -2.55
CA VAL A 19 2.15 -15.94 -3.23
C VAL A 19 3.05 -14.79 -3.65
N ILE A 20 4.29 -14.82 -3.16
CA ILE A 20 5.35 -13.87 -3.48
C ILE A 20 6.39 -14.57 -4.36
N ASP A 21 6.82 -13.89 -5.42
CA ASP A 21 7.91 -14.38 -6.27
C ASP A 21 9.23 -14.47 -5.47
N GLN A 22 9.83 -15.65 -5.49
CA GLN A 22 11.08 -15.92 -4.77
C GLN A 22 12.33 -15.70 -5.63
N ASP A 23 12.18 -15.52 -6.95
CA ASP A 23 13.30 -15.32 -7.87
C ASP A 23 13.97 -13.95 -7.62
N PRO A 24 15.26 -13.92 -7.22
CA PRO A 24 15.98 -12.66 -6.98
C PRO A 24 16.11 -11.78 -8.23
N SER A 25 16.10 -12.34 -9.44
CA SER A 25 16.25 -11.61 -10.70
C SER A 25 15.01 -10.78 -11.05
N HIS A 26 13.84 -11.14 -10.49
CA HIS A 26 12.58 -10.44 -10.69
C HIS A 26 12.34 -9.31 -9.67
N ARG A 27 13.29 -9.08 -8.77
CA ARG A 27 13.16 -8.01 -7.78
C ARG A 27 13.12 -6.65 -8.46
N ARG A 28 12.16 -5.82 -8.05
CA ARG A 28 12.07 -4.44 -8.49
C ARG A 28 12.34 -3.52 -7.31
N HIS A 29 13.35 -2.65 -7.45
CA HIS A 29 13.81 -1.75 -6.37
C HIS A 29 14.08 -2.51 -5.05
N GLY A 30 14.63 -3.73 -5.16
CA GLY A 30 14.93 -4.61 -4.01
C GLY A 30 13.73 -5.35 -3.43
N ARG A 31 12.50 -5.12 -3.90
CA ARG A 31 11.29 -5.80 -3.42
C ARG A 31 10.90 -6.97 -4.31
N LYS A 32 10.37 -8.02 -3.69
CA LYS A 32 9.82 -9.19 -4.39
C LYS A 32 8.41 -8.87 -4.89
N PRO A 33 8.09 -9.10 -6.17
CA PRO A 33 6.75 -8.85 -6.68
C PRO A 33 5.74 -9.89 -6.20
N TYR A 34 4.47 -9.49 -6.12
CA TYR A 34 3.37 -10.41 -5.87
C TYR A 34 2.98 -11.18 -7.12
N ILE A 35 2.82 -12.50 -6.96
CA ILE A 35 2.11 -13.35 -7.91
C ILE A 35 0.61 -13.28 -7.58
N THR A 36 0.26 -13.59 -6.34
CA THR A 36 -1.12 -13.55 -5.81
C THR A 36 -1.17 -12.69 -4.55
N ILE A 37 -2.09 -11.72 -4.51
CA ILE A 37 -2.34 -10.87 -3.35
C ILE A 37 -3.60 -11.39 -2.66
N ASP A 38 -3.44 -11.95 -1.48
CA ASP A 38 -4.51 -12.49 -0.63
C ASP A 38 -4.24 -12.06 0.80
N LEU A 39 -5.17 -11.30 1.38
CA LEU A 39 -4.95 -10.56 2.62
C LEU A 39 -6.08 -10.81 3.61
N ASN A 40 -5.74 -10.74 4.89
CA ASN A 40 -6.71 -10.73 5.98
C ASN A 40 -6.62 -9.41 6.73
N VAL A 41 -7.77 -8.82 7.06
CA VAL A 41 -7.87 -7.64 7.91
C VAL A 41 -7.59 -8.04 9.36
N LEU A 42 -6.64 -7.36 9.99
CA LEU A 42 -6.29 -7.55 11.40
C LEU A 42 -7.09 -6.62 12.33
N GLU A 43 -7.35 -5.39 11.88
CA GLU A 43 -7.98 -4.36 12.69
C GLU A 43 -8.92 -3.47 11.86
N LEU A 44 -9.98 -2.97 12.49
CA LEU A 44 -10.91 -2.00 11.92
C LEU A 44 -11.08 -0.80 12.87
N PRO A 45 -11.22 0.43 12.34
CA PRO A 45 -11.24 0.78 10.91
C PRO A 45 -9.85 0.75 10.26
N VAL A 46 -9.79 0.51 8.95
CA VAL A 46 -8.56 0.63 8.14
C VAL A 46 -8.44 2.08 7.63
N PRO A 47 -7.24 2.69 7.61
CA PRO A 47 -7.04 4.00 6.99
C PRO A 47 -7.37 4.02 5.49
N ASP A 48 -7.65 5.21 4.96
CA ASP A 48 -7.92 5.44 3.54
C ASP A 48 -6.77 5.02 2.63
N LEU A 49 -5.54 5.01 3.16
CA LEU A 49 -4.36 4.48 2.50
C LEU A 49 -3.55 3.64 3.48
N SER A 50 -3.34 2.37 3.14
CA SER A 50 -2.61 1.40 3.96
C SER A 50 -1.72 0.54 3.06
N THR A 51 -0.85 -0.28 3.65
CA THR A 51 0.07 -1.12 2.88
C THR A 51 0.26 -2.49 3.48
N VAL A 52 0.70 -3.42 2.65
CA VAL A 52 1.30 -4.69 3.07
C VAL A 52 2.36 -5.07 2.05
N TYR A 53 3.62 -5.11 2.49
CA TYR A 53 4.77 -5.57 1.70
C TYR A 53 4.81 -5.10 0.22
N GLY A 54 4.49 -3.83 -0.06
CA GLY A 54 4.57 -3.25 -1.40
C GLY A 54 3.28 -3.32 -2.24
N ALA A 55 2.23 -3.96 -1.71
CA ALA A 55 0.85 -3.66 -2.10
C ALA A 55 0.34 -2.46 -1.29
N TYR A 56 -0.43 -1.60 -1.92
CA TYR A 56 -1.02 -0.40 -1.34
C TYR A 56 -2.52 -0.47 -1.53
N LEU A 57 -3.25 -0.29 -0.44
CA LEU A 57 -4.70 -0.46 -0.41
C LEU A 57 -5.30 0.91 -0.17
N ALA A 58 -6.20 1.33 -1.05
CA ALA A 58 -6.89 2.60 -0.94
C ALA A 58 -8.40 2.42 -0.92
N THR A 59 -9.11 3.26 -0.18
CA THR A 59 -10.57 3.34 -0.30
C THR A 59 -10.98 3.77 -1.71
N PRO A 60 -12.19 3.44 -2.20
CA PRO A 60 -12.62 3.76 -3.56
C PRO A 60 -12.51 5.25 -3.91
N GLU A 61 -12.81 6.12 -2.94
CA GLU A 61 -12.70 7.57 -3.12
C GLU A 61 -11.25 8.02 -3.35
N LEU A 62 -10.31 7.57 -2.51
CA LEU A 62 -8.90 7.87 -2.70
C LEU A 62 -8.38 7.23 -3.99
N ALA A 63 -8.71 5.97 -4.26
CA ALA A 63 -8.30 5.25 -5.46
C ALA A 63 -8.69 5.99 -6.75
N ALA A 64 -9.90 6.56 -6.79
CA ALA A 64 -10.35 7.38 -7.91
C ALA A 64 -9.43 8.58 -8.16
N GLN A 65 -8.95 9.23 -7.10
CA GLN A 65 -7.98 10.32 -7.20
C GLN A 65 -6.58 9.82 -7.61
N LEU A 66 -6.18 8.63 -7.17
CA LEU A 66 -4.84 8.09 -7.43
C LEU A 66 -4.60 7.70 -8.90
N ARG A 67 -5.65 7.31 -9.64
CA ARG A 67 -5.57 6.85 -11.04
C ARG A 67 -4.96 7.86 -12.02
N GLN A 68 -4.94 9.15 -11.68
CA GLN A 68 -4.35 10.19 -12.53
C GLN A 68 -2.81 10.27 -12.43
N PHE A 69 -2.23 9.63 -11.42
CA PHE A 69 -0.80 9.67 -11.14
C PHE A 69 -0.09 8.44 -11.71
N SER A 70 1.21 8.60 -12.01
CA SER A 70 2.01 7.52 -12.56
C SER A 70 2.70 6.70 -11.47
N GLY A 71 3.15 5.49 -11.82
CA GLY A 71 3.91 4.64 -10.91
C GLY A 71 3.08 3.75 -9.99
N LEU A 72 1.76 3.77 -10.12
CA LEU A 72 0.87 2.76 -9.55
C LEU A 72 0.26 1.90 -10.65
N ARG A 73 0.00 0.63 -10.34
CA ARG A 73 -0.74 -0.30 -11.19
C ARG A 73 -1.78 -1.01 -10.34
N GLU A 74 -3.04 -0.93 -10.75
CA GLU A 74 -4.10 -1.70 -10.09
C GLU A 74 -3.85 -3.20 -10.23
N ARG A 75 -4.12 -3.93 -9.16
CA ARG A 75 -4.02 -5.38 -9.08
C ARG A 75 -5.29 -5.93 -8.48
N GLN A 76 -5.70 -7.09 -8.99
CA GLN A 76 -6.70 -7.90 -8.32
C GLN A 76 -6.10 -8.48 -7.03
N PHE A 77 -6.93 -8.57 -6.01
CA PHE A 77 -6.60 -9.15 -4.71
C PHE A 77 -7.85 -9.76 -4.08
N THR A 78 -7.64 -10.57 -3.05
CA THR A 78 -8.69 -11.06 -2.16
C THR A 78 -8.48 -10.50 -0.76
N LEU A 79 -9.59 -10.19 -0.09
CA LEU A 79 -9.61 -9.67 1.27
C LEU A 79 -10.59 -10.50 2.11
N GLY A 80 -10.08 -11.06 3.20
CA GLY A 80 -10.85 -11.73 4.23
C GLY A 80 -10.70 -11.05 5.59
N LEU A 81 -11.36 -11.60 6.59
CA LEU A 81 -11.11 -11.30 7.99
C LEU A 81 -10.03 -12.25 8.52
N ASP A 82 -9.21 -11.77 9.45
CA ASP A 82 -8.33 -12.69 10.18
C ASP A 82 -9.17 -13.74 10.94
N PRO A 83 -8.94 -15.04 10.72
CA PRO A 83 -9.77 -16.10 11.31
C PRO A 83 -9.77 -16.08 12.84
N GLN A 84 -8.65 -15.73 13.48
CA GLN A 84 -8.57 -15.70 14.94
C GLN A 84 -9.35 -14.53 15.52
N ALA A 85 -9.25 -13.35 14.89
CA ALA A 85 -10.04 -12.19 15.29
C ALA A 85 -11.54 -12.38 15.02
N GLU A 86 -11.91 -13.10 13.95
CA GLU A 86 -13.29 -13.48 13.65
C GLU A 86 -13.86 -14.45 14.69
N GLU A 87 -13.13 -15.51 15.06
CA GLU A 87 -13.53 -16.45 16.12
C GLU A 87 -13.74 -15.76 17.48
N LEU A 88 -13.00 -14.67 17.74
CA LEU A 88 -13.11 -13.85 18.95
C LEU A 88 -14.20 -12.77 18.87
N GLY A 89 -14.94 -12.68 17.76
CA GLY A 89 -16.02 -11.70 17.57
C GLY A 89 -15.53 -10.25 17.39
N GLN A 90 -14.26 -10.01 17.08
CA GLN A 90 -13.68 -8.66 17.01
C GLN A 90 -14.22 -7.80 15.86
N PHE A 91 -14.86 -8.46 14.89
CA PHE A 91 -15.49 -7.86 13.72
C PHE A 91 -17.03 -7.91 13.75
N GLU A 92 -17.63 -8.37 14.83
CA GLU A 92 -19.09 -8.49 14.92
C GLU A 92 -19.77 -7.12 14.75
N GLY A 93 -20.69 -7.03 13.78
CA GLY A 93 -21.38 -5.79 13.43
C GLY A 93 -20.52 -4.75 12.70
N LYS A 94 -19.29 -5.08 12.30
CA LYS A 94 -18.43 -4.22 11.49
C LYS A 94 -18.52 -4.58 10.01
N GLU A 95 -18.48 -3.58 9.15
CA GLU A 95 -18.39 -3.78 7.70
C GLU A 95 -16.92 -3.86 7.28
N ILE A 96 -16.60 -4.85 6.43
CA ILE A 96 -15.28 -4.95 5.80
C ILE A 96 -15.18 -3.81 4.79
N PRO A 97 -14.12 -2.99 4.85
CA PRO A 97 -13.96 -1.88 3.92
C PRO A 97 -13.79 -2.41 2.49
N GLU A 98 -14.48 -1.77 1.54
CA GLU A 98 -14.14 -1.91 0.14
C GLU A 98 -12.78 -1.23 -0.09
N LEU A 99 -11.85 -1.92 -0.73
CA LEU A 99 -10.50 -1.43 -0.99
C LEU A 99 -10.08 -1.73 -2.43
N ILE A 100 -9.27 -0.87 -3.01
CA ILE A 100 -8.62 -1.05 -4.30
C ILE A 100 -7.13 -1.26 -4.06
N CYS A 101 -6.58 -2.32 -4.66
CA CYS A 101 -5.18 -2.66 -4.50
C CYS A 101 -4.33 -2.11 -5.65
N PHE A 102 -3.23 -1.46 -5.29
CA PHE A 102 -2.21 -0.97 -6.18
C PHE A 102 -0.85 -1.59 -5.87
N GLU A 103 -0.09 -1.88 -6.91
CA GLU A 103 1.33 -2.17 -6.84
C GLU A 103 2.12 -0.93 -7.25
N ALA A 104 3.14 -0.55 -6.46
CA ALA A 104 4.05 0.52 -6.85
C ALA A 104 5.06 0.01 -7.88
N ILE A 105 4.96 0.55 -9.09
CA ILE A 105 5.73 0.18 -10.27
C ILE A 105 6.45 1.38 -10.90
N GLY A 106 6.50 2.53 -10.24
CA GLY A 106 7.18 3.70 -10.77
C GLY A 106 8.66 3.72 -10.42
N ASP A 107 9.42 4.43 -11.24
CA ASP A 107 10.84 4.64 -11.05
C ASP A 107 11.09 6.06 -10.50
N PHE A 108 11.84 6.17 -9.41
CA PHE A 108 12.28 7.46 -8.88
C PHE A 108 13.40 8.05 -9.77
N PRO A 109 13.43 9.37 -10.07
CA PRO A 109 12.49 10.43 -9.68
C PRO A 109 11.49 10.79 -10.80
N ARG A 110 11.11 9.81 -11.64
CA ARG A 110 10.29 10.04 -12.84
C ARG A 110 8.80 9.96 -12.53
N ASP A 111 8.40 8.97 -11.74
CA ASP A 111 7.01 8.62 -11.50
C ASP A 111 6.48 9.15 -10.17
N ASP A 112 5.19 9.43 -10.06
CA ASP A 112 4.62 10.00 -8.83
C ASP A 112 4.74 9.09 -7.62
N PHE A 113 4.58 7.80 -7.88
CA PHE A 113 4.74 6.76 -6.88
C PHE A 113 5.92 5.89 -7.25
N ALA A 114 6.89 5.81 -6.36
CA ALA A 114 8.11 5.05 -6.62
C ALA A 114 8.58 4.31 -5.37
N LEU A 115 9.31 3.24 -5.62
CA LEU A 115 10.09 2.53 -4.62
C LEU A 115 11.57 2.73 -4.89
N ARG A 116 12.39 2.71 -3.84
CA ARG A 116 13.84 2.75 -3.97
C ARG A 116 14.47 1.72 -3.05
N GLU A 117 15.47 1.02 -3.58
CA GLU A 117 16.23 0.04 -2.78
C GLU A 117 16.85 0.73 -1.56
N LYS A 118 16.76 0.06 -0.40
CA LYS A 118 17.27 0.57 0.90
C LYS A 118 16.57 1.83 1.43
N VAL A 119 15.51 2.29 0.77
CA VAL A 119 14.66 3.36 1.29
C VAL A 119 13.36 2.72 1.77
N PRO A 120 13.09 2.71 3.09
CA PRO A 120 11.83 2.18 3.60
C PRO A 120 10.67 3.12 3.26
N GLY A 121 9.49 2.54 3.04
CA GLY A 121 8.28 3.30 2.65
C GLY A 121 8.13 3.52 1.14
N LEU A 122 7.04 4.22 0.79
CA LEU A 122 6.69 4.65 -0.56
C LEU A 122 7.20 6.08 -0.77
N LEU A 123 7.83 6.33 -1.92
CA LEU A 123 8.14 7.69 -2.35
C LEU A 123 6.94 8.23 -3.12
N ILE A 124 6.41 9.36 -2.67
CA ILE A 124 5.23 10.01 -3.23
C ILE A 124 5.62 11.42 -3.67
N SER A 125 5.36 11.77 -4.92
CA SER A 125 5.60 13.11 -5.43
C SER A 125 4.78 14.14 -4.64
N GLU A 126 5.28 15.38 -4.54
CA GLU A 126 4.58 16.47 -3.86
C GLU A 126 3.12 16.63 -4.31
N ARG A 127 2.86 16.57 -5.62
CA ARG A 127 1.49 16.70 -6.16
C ARG A 127 0.56 15.56 -5.76
N ALA A 128 1.07 14.33 -5.69
CA ALA A 128 0.28 13.17 -5.28
C ALA A 128 0.05 13.20 -3.76
N TRP A 129 1.07 13.63 -3.01
CA TRP A 129 0.99 13.82 -1.58
C TRP A 129 -0.05 14.90 -1.18
N ASP A 130 -0.12 15.99 -1.93
CA ASP A 130 -1.12 17.05 -1.72
C ASP A 130 -2.57 16.57 -1.84
N VAL A 131 -2.81 15.49 -2.57
CA VAL A 131 -4.11 14.82 -2.65
C VAL A 131 -4.28 13.86 -1.47
N ILE A 132 -3.30 12.98 -1.22
CA ILE A 132 -3.37 11.96 -0.17
C ILE A 132 -3.57 12.56 1.22
N LYS A 133 -2.89 13.66 1.55
CA LYS A 133 -2.96 14.30 2.87
C LYS A 133 -4.35 14.88 3.23
N ARG A 134 -5.31 14.84 2.31
CA ARG A 134 -6.71 15.24 2.54
C ARG A 134 -7.57 14.10 3.09
N PHE A 135 -7.04 12.88 3.09
CA PHE A 135 -7.69 11.65 3.54
C PHE A 135 -7.11 11.16 4.88
N ASN A 136 -7.79 10.21 5.53
CA ASN A 136 -7.32 9.60 6.76
C ASN A 136 -6.23 8.56 6.47
N ILE A 137 -4.97 8.91 6.67
CA ILE A 137 -3.82 8.01 6.46
C ILE A 137 -3.33 7.31 7.74
N GLY A 138 -4.09 7.39 8.84
CA GLY A 138 -3.72 6.81 10.12
C GLY A 138 -2.43 7.42 10.72
N GLU A 139 -1.68 6.61 11.44
CA GLU A 139 -0.39 6.90 12.07
C GLU A 139 0.79 6.78 11.09
N ALA A 140 0.59 7.14 9.82
CA ALA A 140 1.64 7.11 8.82
C ALA A 140 2.85 7.97 9.23
N ASP A 141 4.06 7.42 9.07
CA ASP A 141 5.32 8.13 9.27
C ASP A 141 5.77 8.80 7.96
N VAL A 142 5.86 10.13 8.00
CA VAL A 142 5.99 11.00 6.84
C VAL A 142 7.21 11.89 6.99
N GLU A 143 8.11 11.84 6.02
CA GLU A 143 9.32 12.66 5.98
C GLU A 143 9.56 13.24 4.59
N ALA A 144 10.08 14.48 4.53
CA ALA A 144 10.59 15.02 3.28
C ALA A 144 11.75 14.14 2.77
N TYR A 145 11.71 13.80 1.49
CA TYR A 145 12.75 12.96 0.88
C TYR A 145 13.62 13.79 -0.06
N GLU A 146 14.83 14.07 0.39
CA GLU A 146 15.90 14.60 -0.44
C GLU A 146 16.80 13.44 -0.85
N PRO A 147 16.97 13.16 -2.16
CA PRO A 147 17.97 12.18 -2.57
C PRO A 147 19.34 12.69 -2.14
N ASN A 148 20.01 11.96 -1.25
CA ASN A 148 21.44 12.19 -0.96
C ASN A 148 22.17 12.40 -2.29
N SER A 149 22.83 13.55 -2.40
CA SER A 149 23.61 13.97 -3.58
C SER A 149 24.68 12.94 -3.94
#